data_AF-A0A9D7VW29-F1
#
_entry.id   AF-A0A9D7VW29-F1
#
_cell.length_a   1.000
_cell.length_b   1.000
_cell.length_c   1.000
_cell.angle_alpha   90.00
_cell.angle_beta   90.00
_cell.angle_gamma   90.00
#
_symmetry.space_group_name_H-M   'P 1'
#
loop_
_entity.id
_entity.type
_entity.pdbx_description
1 polymer ?
#
loop_
_entity_poly.entity_id
_entity_poly.type
_entity_poly.pdbx_seq_one_letter_code
_entity_poly.pdbx_strand_id
1 'polypeptide(L)'
;MSSFKTLDDLDQIAGKRALVRVDLNVPMDGNRVTDTTRIDRILPTLRELSQKGARTVLLAHFGRPKGKPVLEMSLAPVAAALTERLGTPVAFAADCVGEAARVAVDALSDGDVLLLENTRFHAGEEANDGGFADELAALGDLYVNDA
;
A
#
# COMPACT_ATOMS: atom_id res chain seq x y z
N MET A 1 13.31 -9.43 -25.61
CA MET A 1 12.59 -9.39 -24.32
C MET A 1 12.69 -7.97 -23.82
N SER A 2 11.56 -7.29 -23.58
CA SER A 2 11.60 -5.95 -22.99
C SER A 2 12.14 -6.09 -21.57
N SER A 3 13.24 -5.39 -21.24
CA SER A 3 13.73 -5.29 -19.87
C SER A 3 12.71 -4.46 -19.08
N PHE A 4 12.12 -5.02 -18.03
CA PHE A 4 11.33 -4.23 -17.10
C PHE A 4 12.26 -3.27 -16.36
N LYS A 5 11.75 -2.07 -16.06
CA LYS A 5 12.42 -1.18 -15.11
C LYS A 5 12.27 -1.75 -13.70
N THR A 6 13.34 -1.73 -12.91
CA THR A 6 13.34 -2.17 -11.51
C THR A 6 13.52 -0.98 -10.57
N LEU A 7 13.56 -1.23 -9.26
CA LEU A 7 13.90 -0.20 -8.28
C LEU A 7 15.31 0.36 -8.47
N ASP A 8 16.21 -0.40 -9.10
CA ASP A 8 17.58 0.03 -9.42
C ASP A 8 17.59 1.15 -10.48
N ASP A 9 16.55 1.25 -11.31
CA ASP A 9 16.39 2.30 -12.32
C ASP A 9 15.70 3.57 -11.76
N LEU A 10 15.31 3.56 -10.48
CA LEU A 10 14.66 4.70 -9.83
C LEU A 10 15.68 5.64 -9.20
N ASP A 11 16.10 6.64 -9.99
CA ASP A 11 16.88 7.78 -9.52
C ASP A 11 15.97 8.92 -9.05
N GLN A 12 16.43 9.67 -8.04
CA GLN A 12 15.79 10.92 -7.58
C GLN A 12 14.32 10.74 -7.18
N ILE A 13 14.07 9.86 -6.21
CA ILE A 13 12.73 9.60 -5.66
C ILE A 13 12.49 10.19 -4.27
N ALA A 14 13.49 10.87 -3.70
CA ALA A 14 13.33 11.61 -2.45
C ALA A 14 12.18 12.63 -2.57
N GLY A 15 11.28 12.62 -1.59
CA GLY A 15 10.10 13.47 -1.54
C GLY A 15 8.97 13.10 -2.50
N LYS A 16 9.17 12.13 -3.40
CA LYS A 16 8.10 11.63 -4.29
C LYS A 16 7.21 10.63 -3.56
N ARG A 17 5.93 10.64 -3.91
CA ARG A 17 4.91 9.70 -3.46
C ARG A 17 4.98 8.45 -4.34
N ALA A 18 5.47 7.34 -3.79
CA ALA A 18 5.54 6.07 -4.50
C ALA A 18 4.30 5.23 -4.17
N LEU A 19 3.42 5.02 -5.15
CA LEU A 19 2.36 4.04 -5.03
C LEU A 19 2.94 2.65 -5.21
N VAL A 20 2.81 1.80 -4.20
CA VAL A 20 3.38 0.46 -4.21
C VAL A 20 2.27 -0.56 -4.04
N ARG A 21 1.99 -1.32 -5.10
CA ARG A 21 1.07 -2.45 -5.04
C ARG A 21 1.78 -3.63 -4.39
N VAL A 22 1.22 -4.12 -3.28
CA VAL A 22 1.79 -5.20 -2.46
C VAL A 22 0.76 -6.28 -2.17
N ASP A 23 1.26 -7.50 -1.98
CA ASP A 23 0.45 -8.63 -1.55
C ASP A 23 0.45 -8.74 -0.01
N LEU A 24 -0.62 -8.24 0.60
CA LEU A 24 -0.86 -8.32 2.05
C LEU A 24 -2.04 -9.23 2.41
N ASN A 25 -2.42 -10.16 1.52
CA ASN A 25 -3.50 -11.10 1.79
C ASN A 25 -3.02 -12.24 2.71
N VAL A 26 -2.88 -11.92 3.99
CA VAL A 26 -2.29 -12.79 5.03
C VAL A 26 -3.34 -13.62 5.77
N PRO A 27 -3.00 -14.83 6.25
CA PRO A 27 -3.83 -15.58 7.18
C PRO A 27 -4.07 -14.82 8.49
N MET A 28 -5.32 -14.80 8.96
CA MET A 28 -5.76 -14.10 10.17
C MET A 28 -6.47 -15.05 11.14
N ASP A 29 -6.30 -14.79 12.44
CA ASP A 29 -7.08 -15.35 13.56
C ASP A 29 -7.71 -14.18 14.32
N GLY A 30 -8.97 -13.87 14.01
CA GLY A 30 -9.59 -12.60 14.39
C GLY A 30 -8.82 -11.42 13.80
N ASN A 31 -8.33 -10.51 14.65
CA ASN A 31 -7.53 -9.36 14.25
C ASN A 31 -6.02 -9.62 14.29
N ARG A 32 -5.59 -10.87 14.48
CA ARG A 32 -4.16 -11.22 14.59
C ARG A 32 -3.68 -11.89 13.32
N VAL A 33 -2.61 -11.35 12.73
CA VAL A 33 -1.86 -12.01 11.65
C VAL A 33 -1.20 -13.27 12.20
N THR A 34 -1.46 -14.43 11.57
CA THR A 34 -0.88 -15.72 12.00
C THR A 34 0.32 -16.17 11.17
N ASP A 35 0.47 -15.62 9.97
CA ASP A 35 1.63 -15.86 9.11
C ASP A 35 2.09 -14.53 8.48
N THR A 36 3.34 -14.19 8.76
CA THR A 36 3.98 -12.92 8.33
C THR A 36 4.78 -13.05 7.05
N THR A 37 4.81 -14.22 6.41
CA THR A 37 5.62 -14.48 5.21
C THR A 37 5.38 -13.45 4.10
N ARG A 38 4.14 -13.03 3.87
CA ARG A 38 3.83 -12.02 2.83
C ARG A 38 4.29 -10.62 3.23
N ILE A 39 4.14 -10.26 4.50
CA ILE A 39 4.66 -9.01 5.06
C ILE A 39 6.20 -8.97 4.89
N ASP A 40 6.88 -10.06 5.23
CA ASP A 40 8.34 -10.14 5.17
C ASP A 40 8.90 -9.97 3.76
N ARG A 41 8.18 -10.47 2.76
CA ARG A 41 8.57 -10.39 1.35
C ARG A 41 8.66 -8.96 0.83
N ILE A 42 7.81 -8.06 1.32
CA ILE A 42 7.78 -6.67 0.84
C ILE A 42 8.72 -5.75 1.61
N LEU A 43 9.24 -6.18 2.77
CA LEU A 43 10.12 -5.35 3.60
C LEU A 43 11.36 -4.82 2.86
N PRO A 44 12.04 -5.59 1.97
CA PRO A 44 13.15 -5.06 1.19
C PRO A 44 12.74 -3.86 0.31
N THR A 45 11.63 -3.97 -0.42
CA THR A 45 11.06 -2.90 -1.25
C THR A 45 10.76 -1.65 -0.41
N LEU A 46 10.08 -1.81 0.73
CA LEU A 46 9.74 -0.68 1.61
C LEU A 46 10.98 -0.01 2.19
N ARG A 47 11.95 -0.81 2.64
CA ARG A 47 13.20 -0.28 3.20
C ARG A 47 14.00 0.49 2.16
N GLU A 48 14.08 -0.02 0.93
CA GLU A 48 14.80 0.66 -0.15
C GLU A 48 14.14 2.00 -0.50
N LEU A 49 12.82 2.02 -0.70
CA LEU A 49 12.09 3.25 -1.01
C LEU A 49 12.20 4.28 0.13
N SER A 50 12.04 3.84 1.37
CA SER A 50 12.17 4.69 2.56
C SER A 50 13.58 5.26 2.70
N GLN A 51 14.62 4.44 2.50
CA GLN A 51 16.03 4.89 2.52
C GLN A 51 16.37 5.88 1.41
N LYS A 52 15.74 5.75 0.24
CA LYS A 52 15.84 6.71 -0.87
C LYS A 52 14.99 7.97 -0.63
N GLY A 53 14.28 8.08 0.50
CA GLY A 53 13.47 9.22 0.90
C GLY A 53 12.11 9.32 0.22
N ALA A 54 11.63 8.26 -0.43
CA ALA A 54 10.30 8.23 -1.03
C ALA A 54 9.23 8.14 0.06
N ARG A 55 8.10 8.80 -0.17
CA ARG A 55 6.88 8.71 0.66
C ARG A 55 6.08 7.52 0.13
N THR A 56 6.11 6.41 0.85
CA THR A 56 5.59 5.14 0.32
C THR A 56 4.12 4.99 0.65
N VAL A 57 3.28 4.81 -0.37
CA VAL A 57 1.83 4.66 -0.26
C VAL A 57 1.43 3.27 -0.75
N LEU A 58 1.04 2.40 0.17
CA LEU A 58 0.78 1.00 -0.10
C LEU A 58 -0.66 0.77 -0.53
N LEU A 59 -0.79 0.07 -1.65
CA LEU A 59 -2.05 -0.44 -2.19
C LEU A 59 -2.10 -1.94 -1.99
N ALA A 60 -3.11 -2.43 -1.27
CA ALA A 60 -3.29 -3.85 -1.04
C ALA A 60 -4.77 -4.23 -1.08
N HIS A 61 -5.02 -5.53 -1.17
CA HIS A 61 -6.33 -6.10 -0.91
C HIS A 61 -6.24 -7.14 0.19
N PHE A 62 -7.36 -7.37 0.85
CA PHE A 62 -7.52 -8.44 1.82
C PHE A 62 -8.85 -9.16 1.62
N GLY A 63 -8.81 -10.49 1.48
CA GLY A 63 -10.02 -11.28 1.23
C GLY A 63 -10.77 -10.91 -0.06
N ARG A 64 -12.10 -11.09 -0.02
CA ARG A 64 -13.01 -10.86 -1.16
C ARG A 64 -14.28 -10.14 -0.71
N PRO A 65 -14.19 -8.83 -0.44
CA PRO A 65 -15.30 -8.03 0.06
C PRO A 65 -16.34 -7.64 -1.00
N LYS A 66 -16.08 -7.93 -2.29
CA LYS A 66 -17.00 -7.72 -3.43
C LYS A 66 -17.45 -6.26 -3.59
N GLY A 67 -16.50 -5.33 -3.51
CA GLY A 67 -16.75 -3.91 -3.75
C GLY A 67 -17.57 -3.20 -2.68
N LYS A 68 -17.48 -3.68 -1.43
CA LYS A 68 -18.14 -3.05 -0.26
C LYS A 68 -17.24 -3.09 0.96
N PRO A 69 -17.31 -2.10 1.88
CA PRO A 69 -16.61 -2.17 3.15
C PRO A 69 -17.07 -3.37 3.99
N VAL A 70 -16.11 -4.19 4.45
CA VAL A 70 -16.33 -5.31 5.35
C VAL A 70 -15.28 -5.23 6.45
N LEU A 71 -15.70 -5.00 7.70
CA LEU A 71 -14.80 -4.71 8.83
C LEU A 71 -13.75 -5.82 9.04
N GLU A 72 -14.18 -7.08 8.92
CA GLU A 72 -13.33 -8.26 9.04
C GLU A 72 -12.30 -8.39 7.91
N MET A 73 -12.45 -7.62 6.83
CA MET A 73 -11.52 -7.56 5.70
C MET A 73 -10.79 -6.21 5.62
N SER A 74 -10.76 -5.44 6.71
CA SER A 74 -9.93 -4.23 6.81
C SER A 74 -8.44 -4.58 6.87
N LEU A 75 -7.60 -3.70 6.33
CA LEU A 75 -6.15 -3.76 6.43
C LEU A 75 -5.60 -3.13 7.72
N ALA A 76 -6.43 -2.50 8.55
CA ALA A 76 -5.98 -1.85 9.78
C ALA A 76 -5.20 -2.81 10.73
N PRO A 77 -5.61 -4.08 10.95
CA PRO A 77 -4.82 -5.01 11.75
C PRO A 77 -3.50 -5.42 11.08
N VAL A 78 -3.46 -5.41 9.75
CA VAL A 78 -2.25 -5.72 8.98
C VAL A 78 -1.25 -4.56 9.07
N ALA A 79 -1.70 -3.30 9.13
CA ALA A 79 -0.85 -2.12 9.34
C ALA A 79 -0.06 -2.21 10.66
N ALA A 80 -0.71 -2.71 11.72
CA ALA A 80 -0.06 -2.92 13.02
C ALA A 80 1.04 -3.98 12.94
N ALA A 81 0.77 -5.13 12.30
CA ALA A 81 1.78 -6.16 12.09
C ALA A 81 2.92 -5.67 11.18
N LEU A 82 2.61 -4.91 10.12
CA LEU A 82 3.61 -4.34 9.22
C LEU A 82 4.52 -3.36 9.96
N THR A 83 3.97 -2.52 10.85
CA THR A 83 4.75 -1.62 11.72
C THR A 83 5.76 -2.41 12.57
N GLU A 84 5.32 -3.49 13.21
CA GLU A 84 6.19 -4.34 14.02
C GLU A 84 7.33 -4.96 13.19
N ARG A 85 7.02 -5.48 12.00
CA ARG A 85 7.99 -6.17 11.13
C ARG A 85 8.95 -5.21 10.42
N LEU A 86 8.47 -4.02 10.04
CA LEU A 86 9.29 -3.00 9.40
C LEU A 86 10.24 -2.33 10.40
N GLY A 87 9.80 -2.18 11.65
CA GLY A 87 10.54 -1.49 12.72
C GLY A 87 10.39 0.03 12.68
N THR A 88 9.50 0.55 11.81
CA THR A 88 9.14 1.96 11.71
C THR A 88 7.62 2.10 11.69
N PRO A 89 7.07 3.23 12.16
CA PRO A 89 5.63 3.48 12.10
C PRO A 89 5.09 3.36 10.68
N VAL A 90 3.97 2.66 10.52
CA VAL A 90 3.17 2.66 9.29
C VAL A 90 1.85 3.37 9.58
N ALA A 91 1.61 4.49 8.92
CA ALA A 91 0.35 5.19 8.98
C ALA A 91 -0.75 4.36 8.30
N PHE A 92 -2.00 4.62 8.65
CA PHE A 92 -3.15 3.95 8.04
C PHE A 92 -4.23 4.95 7.64
N ALA A 93 -4.75 4.83 6.41
CA ALA A 93 -5.89 5.59 5.94
C ALA A 93 -7.16 4.73 5.95
N ALA A 94 -8.28 5.29 6.41
CA ALA A 94 -9.56 4.58 6.48
C ALA A 94 -10.23 4.34 5.10
N ASP A 95 -9.65 4.87 4.03
CA ASP A 95 -10.06 4.63 2.64
C ASP A 95 -8.80 4.63 1.74
N CYS A 96 -8.89 4.08 0.54
CA CYS A 96 -7.83 4.11 -0.48
C CYS A 96 -8.01 5.18 -1.55
N VAL A 97 -9.16 5.85 -1.57
CA VAL A 97 -9.43 7.00 -2.44
C VAL A 97 -10.13 8.11 -1.67
N GLY A 98 -10.41 9.24 -2.32
CA GLY A 98 -11.10 10.37 -1.72
C GLY A 98 -10.32 11.07 -0.61
N GLU A 99 -11.06 11.81 0.23
CA GLU A 99 -10.49 12.75 1.19
C GLU A 99 -9.63 12.08 2.27
N ALA A 100 -10.05 10.92 2.77
CA ALA A 100 -9.30 10.20 3.81
C ALA A 100 -7.92 9.76 3.31
N ALA A 101 -7.84 9.23 2.08
CA ALA A 101 -6.58 8.86 1.46
C ALA A 101 -5.70 10.08 1.17
N ARG A 102 -6.29 11.15 0.61
CA ARG A 102 -5.57 12.39 0.28
C ARG A 102 -4.94 13.03 1.53
N VAL A 103 -5.72 13.20 2.60
CA VAL A 103 -5.22 13.79 3.85
C VAL A 103 -4.09 12.95 4.45
N ALA A 104 -4.21 11.62 4.42
CA ALA A 104 -3.17 10.74 4.95
C ALA A 104 -1.89 10.80 4.12
N VAL A 105 -1.99 10.86 2.78
CA VAL A 105 -0.85 11.00 1.87
C VAL A 105 -0.16 12.35 2.04
N ASP A 106 -0.93 13.43 2.15
CA ASP A 106 -0.42 14.80 2.31
C ASP A 106 0.34 14.98 3.65
N ALA A 107 0.04 14.14 4.64
CA ALA A 107 0.69 14.16 5.96
C ALA A 107 2.05 13.43 5.98
N LEU A 108 2.43 12.71 4.92
CA LEU A 108 3.68 11.93 4.90
C LEU A 108 4.91 12.83 4.81
N SER A 109 5.88 12.53 5.66
CA SER A 109 7.25 13.02 5.56
C SER A 109 8.08 12.08 4.68
N ASP A 110 9.22 12.58 4.21
CA ASP A 110 10.13 11.80 3.37
C ASP A 110 10.61 10.54 4.12
N GLY A 111 10.44 9.38 3.48
CA GLY A 111 10.75 8.07 4.06
C GLY A 111 9.60 7.42 4.83
N ASP A 112 8.48 8.12 5.06
CA ASP A 112 7.31 7.54 5.74
C ASP A 112 6.59 6.50 4.88
N VAL A 113 5.87 5.61 5.55
CA VAL A 113 5.06 4.56 4.94
C VAL A 113 3.61 4.69 5.38
N LEU A 114 2.69 4.66 4.41
CA LEU A 114 1.25 4.68 4.60
C LEU A 114 0.65 3.40 4.00
N LEU A 115 -0.23 2.73 4.74
CA LEU A 115 -1.10 1.70 4.21
C LEU A 115 -2.50 2.27 3.98
N LEU A 116 -2.95 2.25 2.74
CA LEU A 116 -4.35 2.58 2.41
C LEU A 116 -5.26 1.39 2.76
N GLU A 117 -6.54 1.68 2.95
CA GLU A 117 -7.54 0.64 3.17
C GLU A 117 -7.68 -0.29 1.95
N ASN A 118 -8.32 -1.44 2.16
CA ASN A 118 -8.54 -2.50 1.20
C ASN A 118 -9.12 -1.99 -0.13
N THR A 119 -8.30 -2.04 -1.18
CA THR A 119 -8.68 -1.63 -2.55
C THR A 119 -9.95 -2.32 -3.05
N ARG A 120 -10.22 -3.56 -2.64
CA ARG A 120 -11.42 -4.30 -3.04
C ARG A 120 -12.71 -3.87 -2.34
N PHE A 121 -12.65 -2.93 -1.39
CA PHE A 121 -13.85 -2.25 -0.90
C PHE A 121 -14.51 -1.40 -1.99
N HIS A 122 -13.80 -1.09 -3.07
CA HIS A 122 -14.32 -0.41 -4.24
C HIS A 122 -14.52 -1.41 -5.38
N ALA A 123 -15.72 -1.42 -5.97
CA ALA A 123 -16.02 -2.33 -7.09
C ALA A 123 -15.15 -2.05 -8.32
N GLY A 124 -14.65 -0.82 -8.47
CA GLY A 124 -13.75 -0.41 -9.55
C GLY A 124 -12.44 -1.19 -9.62
N GLU A 125 -11.94 -1.68 -8.47
CA GLU A 125 -10.71 -2.48 -8.39
C GLU A 125 -10.80 -3.76 -9.23
N GLU A 126 -11.86 -4.56 -9.04
CA GLU A 126 -12.01 -5.83 -9.78
C GLU A 126 -12.50 -5.61 -11.22
N ALA A 127 -13.09 -4.45 -11.51
CA ALA A 127 -13.57 -4.07 -12.84
C ALA A 127 -12.49 -3.42 -13.72
N ASN A 128 -11.31 -3.13 -13.18
CA ASN A 128 -10.28 -2.32 -13.83
C ASN A 128 -10.85 -0.98 -14.33
N ASP A 129 -11.62 -0.33 -13.47
CA ASP A 129 -12.29 0.92 -13.78
C ASP A 129 -11.27 2.07 -13.91
N GLY A 130 -11.37 2.84 -15.01
CA GLY A 130 -10.45 3.94 -15.29
C GLY A 130 -10.57 5.09 -14.29
N GLY A 131 -11.78 5.41 -13.83
CA GLY A 131 -11.99 6.48 -12.85
C GLY A 131 -11.38 6.13 -11.50
N PHE A 132 -11.54 4.88 -11.06
CA PHE A 132 -10.90 4.38 -9.84
C PHE A 132 -9.37 4.38 -9.96
N ALA A 133 -8.83 3.99 -11.12
CA ALA A 133 -7.40 4.07 -11.37
C ALA A 133 -6.88 5.52 -11.36
N ASP A 134 -7.63 6.48 -11.89
CA ASP A 134 -7.30 7.91 -11.87
C ASP A 134 -7.26 8.45 -10.43
N GLU A 135 -8.21 8.05 -9.58
CA GLU A 135 -8.22 8.43 -8.16
C GLU A 135 -7.00 7.90 -7.40
N LEU A 136 -6.64 6.62 -7.62
CA LEU A 136 -5.42 6.04 -7.03
C LEU A 136 -4.17 6.74 -7.56
N ALA A 137 -4.09 6.99 -8.87
CA ALA A 137 -2.93 7.61 -9.50
C ALA A 137 -2.69 9.05 -8.98
N ALA A 138 -3.74 9.79 -8.63
CA ALA A 138 -3.62 11.13 -8.05
C ALA A 138 -2.87 11.17 -6.71
N LEU A 139 -2.78 10.03 -6.00
CA LEU A 139 -2.09 9.88 -4.73
C LEU A 139 -0.58 9.66 -4.89
N GLY A 140 -0.08 9.47 -6.11
CA GLY A 140 1.32 9.11 -6.39
C GLY A 140 1.97 9.95 -7.49
N ASP A 141 3.29 9.91 -7.52
CA ASP A 141 4.13 10.46 -8.59
C ASP A 141 4.79 9.35 -9.43
N LEU A 142 4.86 8.14 -8.86
CA LEU A 142 5.32 6.93 -9.51
C LEU A 142 4.58 5.70 -8.99
N TYR A 143 4.63 4.63 -9.77
CA TYR A 143 4.02 3.34 -9.44
C TYR A 143 5.06 2.23 -9.44
N VAL A 144 5.02 1.39 -8.41
CA VAL A 144 5.82 0.18 -8.23
C VAL A 144 4.85 -0.99 -8.04
N ASN A 145 5.08 -2.09 -8.77
CA ASN A 145 4.30 -3.31 -8.60
C ASN A 145 5.18 -4.41 -8.00
N ASP A 146 4.83 -4.86 -6.80
CA ASP A 146 5.50 -5.92 -6.03
C ASP A 146 4.50 -7.01 -5.59
N ALA A 147 3.45 -7.24 -6.40
CA ALA A 147 2.38 -8.22 -6.17
C ALA A 147 1.98 -8.98 -7.44
#